data_AF-A0A9E5WQL7-F1
#
_entry.id   AF-A0A9E5WQL7-F1
#
_cell.length_a   1.000
_cell.length_b   1.000
_cell.length_c   1.000
_cell.angle_alpha   90.00
_cell.angle_beta   90.00
_cell.angle_gamma   90.00
#
_symmetry.space_group_name_H-M   'P 1'
#
loop_
_entity.id
_entity.type
_entity.pdbx_description
1 polymer ?
#
loop_
_entity_poly.entity_id
_entity_poly.type
_entity_poly.pdbx_seq_one_letter_code
_entity_poly.pdbx_strand_id
1 'polypeptide(L)'
;MRSNRPVETLLIVGASPRAAAQSARRAGLQPVCIASFEDEDLAATARTVAWPRNLKELIRLAESLPPGPWMYTGALENRPGLIDA
;
A
#
# COMPACT_ATOMS: atom_id res chain seq x y z
N MET A 1 19.54 -10.50 18.50
CA MET A 1 19.95 -9.15 18.05
C MET A 1 18.98 -8.69 16.97
N ARG A 2 18.21 -7.62 17.19
CA ARG A 2 17.44 -7.00 16.10
C ARG A 2 18.46 -6.26 15.21
N SER A 3 18.59 -6.68 13.96
CA SER A 3 19.42 -6.00 12.96
C SER A 3 19.04 -4.51 12.92
N ASN A 4 20.02 -3.60 12.96
CA ASN A 4 19.84 -2.15 12.79
C ASN A 4 19.52 -1.78 11.33
N ARG A 5 18.64 -2.55 10.67
CA ARG A 5 18.19 -2.23 9.32
C ARG A 5 17.19 -1.08 9.40
N PRO A 6 17.30 -0.06 8.53
CA PRO A 6 16.27 0.95 8.41
C PRO A 6 14.92 0.27 8.16
N VAL A 7 13.87 0.80 8.78
CA VAL A 7 12.52 0.27 8.61
C VAL A 7 12.10 0.49 7.16
N GLU A 8 11.88 -0.61 6.44
CA GLU A 8 11.57 -0.59 5.02
C GLU A 8 10.09 -0.25 4.79
N THR A 9 9.83 0.71 3.92
CA THR A 9 8.47 1.08 3.51
C THR A 9 7.96 0.08 2.48
N LEU A 10 6.70 -0.32 2.58
CA LEU A 10 6.00 -1.11 1.57
C LEU A 10 4.77 -0.35 1.09
N LEU A 11 4.74 0.00 -0.19
CA LEU A 11 3.54 0.56 -0.82
C LEU A 11 2.53 -0.56 -1.13
N ILE A 12 1.30 -0.41 -0.68
CA ILE A 12 0.21 -1.36 -0.92
C ILE A 12 -0.93 -0.64 -1.64
N VAL A 13 -1.27 -1.08 -2.84
CA VAL A 13 -2.35 -0.50 -3.66
C VAL A 13 -3.50 -1.48 -3.75
N GLY A 14 -4.68 -1.10 -3.26
CA GLY A 14 -5.82 -2.02 -3.25
C GLY A 14 -7.12 -1.37 -2.81
N ALA A 15 -8.27 -1.91 -3.20
CA ALA A 15 -9.54 -1.39 -2.72
C ALA A 15 -9.67 -1.59 -1.21
N SER A 16 -9.28 -2.76 -0.69
CA SER A 16 -9.16 -3.03 0.75
C SER A 16 -7.81 -3.70 1.09
N PRO A 17 -6.76 -2.94 1.44
CA PRO A 17 -5.42 -3.46 1.71
C PRO A 17 -5.19 -3.95 3.15
N ARG A 18 -6.24 -4.00 3.98
CA ARG A 18 -6.19 -4.28 5.44
C ARG A 18 -5.34 -5.48 5.83
N ALA A 19 -5.62 -6.64 5.24
CA ALA A 19 -4.92 -7.88 5.58
C ALA A 19 -3.41 -7.80 5.26
N ALA A 20 -3.06 -7.18 4.13
CA ALA A 20 -1.67 -6.97 3.72
C ALA A 20 -0.96 -5.95 4.62
N ALA A 21 -1.62 -4.84 4.96
CA ALA A 21 -1.07 -3.83 5.87
C ALA A 21 -0.76 -4.41 7.25
N GLN A 22 -1.67 -5.20 7.83
CA GLN A 22 -1.43 -5.88 9.10
C GLN A 22 -0.28 -6.88 9.02
N SER A 23 -0.18 -7.63 7.92
CA SER A 23 0.90 -8.59 7.71
C SER A 23 2.26 -7.90 7.57
N ALA A 24 2.34 -6.82 6.79
CA ALA A 24 3.54 -6.00 6.64
C ALA A 24 3.99 -5.42 7.99
N ARG A 25 3.05 -4.90 8.78
CA ARG A 25 3.34 -4.36 10.12
C ARG A 25 3.92 -5.43 11.05
N ARG A 26 3.37 -6.66 11.05
CA ARG A 26 3.90 -7.80 11.81
C ARG A 26 5.28 -8.27 11.32
N ALA A 27 5.56 -8.11 10.03
CA ALA A 27 6.88 -8.39 9.45
C ALA A 27 7.93 -7.30 9.76
N GLY A 28 7.55 -6.21 10.44
CA GLY A 28 8.46 -5.12 10.78
C GLY A 28 8.63 -4.08 9.66
N LEU A 29 7.76 -4.09 8.64
CA LEU A 29 7.71 -3.08 7.58
C LEU A 29 6.82 -1.90 7.98
N GLN A 30 6.98 -0.79 7.25
CA GLN A 30 6.10 0.37 7.33
C GLN A 30 5.16 0.43 6.12
N PRO A 31 3.93 -0.11 6.22
CA PRO A 31 2.98 -0.04 5.12
C PRO A 31 2.48 1.38 4.87
N VAL A 32 2.44 1.76 3.59
CA VAL A 32 1.73 2.93 3.07
C VAL A 32 0.68 2.42 2.10
N CYS A 33 -0.59 2.75 2.33
CA CYS A 33 -1.71 2.16 1.60
C CYS A 33 -2.42 3.22 0.75
N ILE A 34 -2.59 2.95 -0.55
CA ILE A 34 -3.57 3.67 -1.37
C ILE A 34 -4.85 2.83 -1.36
N ALA A 35 -5.90 3.32 -0.71
CA ALA A 35 -7.10 2.55 -0.40
C ALA A 35 -8.39 3.26 -0.82
N SER A 36 -9.38 2.49 -1.26
CA SER A 36 -10.70 3.03 -1.65
C SER A 36 -11.61 3.30 -0.46
N PHE A 37 -11.31 2.71 0.70
CA PHE A 37 -12.11 2.84 1.91
C PHE A 37 -11.31 3.51 3.02
N GLU A 38 -11.97 4.35 3.80
CA GLU A 38 -11.43 5.01 4.99
C GLU A 38 -11.61 4.11 6.23
N ASP A 39 -11.15 2.87 6.10
CA ASP A 39 -11.27 1.87 7.17
C ASP A 39 -10.44 2.33 8.42
N GLU A 40 -11.08 2.48 9.58
CA GLU A 40 -10.42 2.94 10.81
C GLU A 40 -9.29 2.01 11.26
N ASP A 41 -9.49 0.69 11.13
CA ASP A 41 -8.50 -0.32 11.48
C ASP A 41 -7.27 -0.28 10.55
N LEU A 42 -7.47 0.09 9.27
CA LEU A 42 -6.38 0.34 8.34
C LEU A 42 -5.59 1.60 8.73
N ALA A 43 -6.27 2.68 9.08
CA ALA A 43 -5.64 3.93 9.49
C ALA A 43 -4.82 3.78 10.80
N ALA A 44 -5.27 2.92 11.72
CA ALA A 44 -4.50 2.54 12.89
C ALA A 44 -3.25 1.69 12.56
N THR A 45 -3.26 0.98 11.42
CA THR A 45 -2.23 0.02 11.03
C THR A 45 -1.19 0.60 10.06
N ALA A 46 -1.53 1.59 9.24
CA ALA A 46 -0.71 2.07 8.13
C ALA A 46 -0.97 3.55 7.85
N ARG A 47 -0.02 4.23 7.21
CA ARG A 47 -0.33 5.50 6.57
C ARG A 47 -1.29 5.22 5.42
N THR A 48 -2.47 5.82 5.44
CA THR A 48 -3.48 5.69 4.38
C THR A 48 -3.49 6.93 3.50
N VAL A 49 -3.74 6.70 2.22
CA VAL A 49 -3.92 7.71 1.20
C VAL A 49 -5.15 7.33 0.39
N ALA A 50 -6.02 8.30 0.15
CA ALA A 50 -7.26 8.06 -0.56
C ALA A 50 -7.01 7.62 -2.01
N TRP A 51 -7.84 6.70 -2.49
CA TRP A 51 -7.83 6.27 -3.88
C TRP A 51 -8.10 7.46 -4.83
N PRO A 52 -7.25 7.70 -5.84
CA PRO A 52 -7.41 8.82 -6.76
C PRO A 52 -8.46 8.55 -7.84
N ARG A 53 -8.83 9.56 -8.62
CA ARG A 53 -9.96 9.47 -9.57
C ARG A 53 -9.66 8.59 -10.78
N ASN A 54 -8.39 8.43 -11.13
CA ASN A 54 -7.97 7.71 -12.34
C ASN A 54 -6.54 7.15 -12.20
N LEU A 55 -6.15 6.28 -13.14
CA LEU A 55 -4.85 5.60 -13.13
C LEU A 55 -3.66 6.57 -13.26
N LYS A 56 -3.79 7.66 -14.03
CA LYS A 56 -2.69 8.64 -14.18
C LYS A 56 -2.41 9.37 -12.86
N GLU A 57 -3.45 9.66 -12.09
CA GLU A 57 -3.29 10.20 -10.74
C GLU A 57 -2.77 9.14 -9.77
N LEU A 58 -3.17 7.88 -9.91
CA LEU A 58 -2.62 6.77 -9.12
C LEU A 58 -1.11 6.64 -9.29
N ILE A 59 -0.63 6.66 -10.53
CA ILE A 59 0.80 6.57 -10.84
C ILE A 59 1.56 7.75 -10.21
N ARG A 60 1.11 8.99 -10.48
CA ARG A 60 1.75 10.20 -9.90
C ARG A 60 1.72 10.19 -8.38
N LEU A 61 0.64 9.71 -7.78
CA LEU A 61 0.52 9.58 -6.34
C LEU A 61 1.53 8.56 -5.81
N ALA A 62 1.60 7.37 -6.41
CA ALA A 62 2.55 6.32 -6.03
C ALA A 62 4.00 6.81 -6.13
N GLU A 63 4.36 7.55 -7.19
CA GLU A 63 5.68 8.16 -7.38
C GLU A 63 6.03 9.22 -6.32
N SER A 64 5.02 9.86 -5.71
CA SER A 64 5.21 10.86 -4.65
C SER A 64 5.38 10.26 -3.25
N LEU A 65 5.10 8.96 -3.09
CA LEU A 65 5.21 8.26 -1.81
C LEU A 65 6.65 7.79 -1.58
N PRO A 66 7.02 7.43 -0.32
CA PRO A 66 8.39 6.98 -0.05
C PRO A 66 8.79 5.81 -0.95
N PRO A 67 10.00 5.84 -1.54
CA PRO A 67 10.45 4.77 -2.43
C PRO A 67 10.61 3.45 -1.67
N GLY A 68 10.33 2.33 -2.34
CA GLY A 68 10.42 1.00 -1.75
C GLY A 68 9.76 -0.07 -2.62
N PRO A 69 9.76 -1.34 -2.16
CA PRO A 69 8.92 -2.37 -2.77
C PRO A 69 7.45 -1.95 -2.75
N TRP A 70 6.69 -2.49 -3.70
CA TRP A 70 5.26 -2.29 -3.77
C TRP A 70 4.55 -3.61 -4.07
N MET A 71 3.27 -3.67 -3.70
CA MET A 71 2.37 -4.76 -4.07
C MET A 71 0.96 -4.24 -4.31
N TYR A 72 0.15 -5.04 -5.00
CA TYR A 72 -1.28 -4.79 -5.21
C TYR A 72 -2.10 -5.97 -4.74
N THR A 73 -3.27 -5.72 -4.13
CA THR A 73 -4.18 -6.76 -3.62
C THR A 73 -5.55 -6.14 -3.31
N GLY A 74 -6.45 -6.86 -2.64
CA GLY A 74 -7.71 -6.31 -2.15
C GLY A 74 -8.60 -5.89 -3.31
N ALA A 75 -8.97 -6.88 -4.14
CA ALA A 75 -9.74 -6.77 -5.38
C ALA A 75 -8.99 -6.25 -6.61
N LEU A 76 -7.85 -5.55 -6.46
CA LEU A 76 -7.03 -5.14 -7.61
C LEU A 76 -6.41 -6.34 -8.34
N GLU A 77 -6.11 -7.41 -7.61
CA GLU A 77 -5.55 -8.65 -8.16
C GLU A 77 -6.48 -9.35 -9.18
N ASN A 78 -7.77 -9.01 -9.17
CA ASN A 78 -8.73 -9.48 -10.19
C ASN A 78 -8.59 -8.75 -11.54
N ARG A 79 -7.70 -7.75 -11.65
CA ARG A 79 -7.47 -6.94 -12.86
C ARG A 79 -5.98 -6.86 -13.20
N PRO A 80 -5.34 -7.98 -13.58
CA PRO A 80 -3.88 -8.03 -13.80
C PRO A 80 -3.40 -7.08 -14.92
N GLY A 81 -4.23 -6.78 -15.92
CA GLY A 81 -3.90 -5.85 -17.00
C GLY A 81 -3.68 -4.39 -16.56
N LEU A 82 -3.86 -4.06 -15.28
CA LEU A 82 -3.49 -2.75 -14.71
C LEU A 82 -1.99 -2.61 -14.46
N ILE A 83 -1.24 -3.71 -14.44
CA ILE A 83 0.19 -3.73 -14.07
C ILE A 83 1.10 -3.61 -15.30
N ASP A 84 0.71 -4.22 -16.42
CA ASP A 84 1.50 -4.28 -17.66
C ASP A 84 1.28 -3.08 -18.60
N ALA A 85 0.67 -1.99 -18.08
CA ALA A 85 0.23 -0.83 -18.87
C ALA A 85 1.26 0.30 -18.95
#